data_AF-A0A936GQY2-F1
#
_entry.id   AF-A0A936GQY2-F1
#
_cell.length_a   1.000
_cell.length_b   1.000
_cell.length_c   1.000
_cell.angle_alpha   90.00
_cell.angle_beta   90.00
_cell.angle_gamma   90.00
#
_symmetry.space_group_name_H-M   'P 1'
#
loop_
_entity.id
_entity.type
_entity.pdbx_description
1 polymer ?
#
loop_
_entity_poly.entity_id
_entity_poly.type
_entity_poly.pdbx_seq_one_letter_code
_entity_poly.pdbx_strand_id
1 'polypeptide(L)'
;MVPSYRLVTINLISSLLPPVLQHNTDDAMLRELIAEICRVSGDRVYIFERIESSIKGDALCLGRPVDYYTSIFKAHGFELQETQFINIRVSYYICGAIRKLLNPKDRKEGEPLNGISIFLQNAFLLVTPLLDRIFTSGKDVGKLVFKKIK
;
A
#
# COMPACT_ATOMS: atom_id res chain seq x y z
N MET A 1 28.93 0.38 -14.66
CA MET A 1 28.80 -0.02 -13.24
C MET A 1 28.08 1.13 -12.52
N VAL A 2 26.76 1.02 -12.36
CA VAL A 2 25.88 2.07 -11.80
C VAL A 2 24.98 1.38 -10.76
N PRO A 3 24.92 1.84 -9.50
CA PRO A 3 24.27 1.09 -8.43
C PRO A 3 22.74 1.27 -8.47
N SER A 4 22.08 0.25 -9.02
CA SER A 4 21.01 -0.54 -8.37
C SER A 4 19.99 0.13 -7.44
N TYR A 5 19.29 1.21 -7.82
CA TYR A 5 18.01 1.62 -7.16
C TYR A 5 17.03 2.31 -8.12
N ARG A 6 17.09 2.02 -9.42
CA ARG A 6 16.06 2.44 -10.40
C ARG A 6 15.39 1.20 -10.97
N LEU A 7 14.06 1.23 -11.02
CA LEU A 7 13.13 0.17 -11.44
C LEU A 7 12.72 -0.83 -10.35
N VAL A 8 11.90 -0.38 -9.39
CA VAL A 8 10.87 -1.24 -8.79
C VAL A 8 9.63 -1.13 -9.67
N THR A 9 9.72 -1.62 -10.90
CA THR A 9 8.54 -1.95 -11.71
C THR A 9 8.98 -2.96 -12.76
N ILE A 10 8.18 -4.01 -12.92
CA ILE A 10 8.27 -5.07 -13.95
C ILE A 10 9.23 -6.22 -13.61
N ASN A 11 8.81 -7.11 -12.70
CA ASN A 11 8.99 -8.58 -12.79
C ASN A 11 8.49 -9.31 -11.52
N LEU A 12 7.18 -9.33 -11.25
CA LEU A 12 6.62 -10.26 -10.23
C LEU A 12 5.15 -10.61 -10.54
N ILE A 13 4.98 -11.42 -11.57
CA ILE A 13 3.80 -12.26 -11.76
C ILE A 13 3.94 -13.43 -10.78
N SER A 14 3.16 -13.42 -9.69
CA SER A 14 2.53 -14.63 -9.13
C SER A 14 1.63 -14.34 -7.91
N SER A 15 1.81 -13.25 -7.15
CA SER A 15 0.92 -12.99 -5.98
C SER A 15 1.08 -11.65 -5.26
N LEU A 16 1.79 -10.66 -5.83
CA LEU A 16 1.92 -9.33 -5.22
C LEU A 16 0.92 -8.36 -5.84
N LEU A 17 -0.09 -7.94 -5.08
CA LEU A 17 -0.94 -6.83 -5.47
C LEU A 17 -0.38 -5.54 -4.87
N PRO A 18 0.14 -4.58 -5.66
CA PRO A 18 0.26 -3.20 -5.20
C PRO A 18 -1.14 -2.70 -4.77
N PRO A 19 -1.26 -1.59 -4.01
CA PRO A 19 -2.52 -1.19 -3.39
C PRO A 19 -3.57 -0.77 -4.44
N VAL A 20 -4.22 -1.77 -5.03
CA VAL A 20 -5.20 -1.70 -6.11
C VAL A 20 -6.59 -1.95 -5.54
N LEU A 21 -6.70 -2.73 -4.46
CA LEU A 21 -8.00 -3.06 -3.87
C LEU A 21 -8.61 -1.85 -3.14
N GLN A 22 -7.78 -0.97 -2.58
CA GLN A 22 -8.24 0.30 -2.00
C GLN A 22 -8.95 1.20 -3.01
N HIS A 23 -8.63 1.13 -4.31
CA HIS A 23 -9.27 1.93 -5.37
C HIS A 23 -10.60 1.36 -5.84
N ASN A 24 -10.89 0.09 -5.52
CA ASN A 24 -12.20 -0.52 -5.74
C ASN A 24 -13.08 -0.16 -4.55
N THR A 25 -13.80 0.96 -4.67
CA THR A 25 -14.68 1.47 -3.62
C THR A 25 -16.07 0.82 -3.65
N ASP A 26 -16.44 0.18 -4.76
CA ASP A 26 -17.56 -0.76 -4.86
C ASP A 26 -17.23 -2.09 -4.17
N ASP A 27 -18.02 -2.45 -3.15
CA ASP A 27 -17.80 -3.65 -2.32
C ASP A 27 -18.05 -4.96 -3.09
N ALA A 28 -19.03 -4.99 -4.00
CA ALA A 28 -19.37 -6.18 -4.77
C ALA A 28 -18.25 -6.50 -5.76
N MET A 29 -17.79 -5.50 -6.51
CA MET A 29 -16.67 -5.63 -7.44
C MET A 29 -15.38 -6.04 -6.71
N LEU A 30 -15.11 -5.47 -5.53
CA LEU A 30 -13.95 -5.87 -4.73
C LEU A 30 -14.01 -7.35 -4.32
N ARG A 31 -15.19 -7.84 -3.90
CA ARG A 31 -15.38 -9.24 -3.52
C ARG A 31 -15.19 -10.17 -4.72
N GLU A 32 -15.72 -9.81 -5.88
CA GLU A 32 -15.52 -10.57 -7.13
C GLU A 32 -14.03 -10.64 -7.50
N LEU A 33 -13.30 -9.52 -7.38
CA LEU A 33 -11.86 -9.50 -7.61
C LEU A 33 -11.11 -10.41 -6.64
N ILE A 34 -11.42 -10.34 -5.33
CA ILE A 34 -10.80 -11.21 -4.33
C ILE A 34 -11.12 -12.68 -4.60
N ALA A 35 -12.35 -13.00 -5.00
CA ALA A 35 -12.75 -14.35 -5.37
C ALA A 35 -11.90 -14.88 -6.54
N GLU A 36 -11.72 -14.07 -7.59
CA GLU A 36 -10.88 -14.43 -8.73
C GLU A 36 -9.41 -14.57 -8.33
N ILE A 37 -8.89 -13.68 -7.48
CA ILE A 37 -7.53 -13.79 -6.91
C ILE A 37 -7.38 -15.13 -6.19
N CYS A 38 -8.30 -15.48 -5.29
CA CYS A 38 -8.26 -16.75 -4.57
C CYS A 38 -8.36 -17.97 -5.49
N ARG A 39 -9.17 -17.90 -6.56
CA ARG A 39 -9.34 -18.98 -7.54
C ARG A 39 -8.06 -19.28 -8.32
N VAL A 40 -7.32 -18.25 -8.74
CA VAL A 40 -6.09 -18.41 -9.54
C VAL A 40 -4.82 -18.56 -8.69
N SER A 41 -4.92 -18.31 -7.38
CA SER A 41 -3.77 -18.37 -6.47
C SER A 41 -3.46 -19.80 -6.01
N GLY A 42 -2.16 -20.07 -5.86
CA GLY A 42 -1.63 -21.31 -5.31
C GLY A 42 -1.74 -21.39 -3.79
N ASP A 43 -0.60 -21.58 -3.10
CA ASP A 43 -0.56 -21.72 -1.63
C ASP A 43 -0.80 -20.39 -0.89
N ARG A 44 -0.41 -19.25 -1.48
CA ARG A 44 -0.37 -17.96 -0.77
C ARG A 44 -0.84 -16.79 -1.61
N VAL A 45 -1.43 -15.81 -0.94
CA VAL A 45 -1.76 -14.49 -1.48
C VAL A 45 -1.13 -13.41 -0.61
N TYR A 46 -0.50 -12.43 -1.24
CA TYR A 46 0.11 -11.29 -0.58
C TYR A 46 -0.59 -10.02 -1.04
N ILE A 47 -1.22 -9.30 -0.11
CA ILE A 47 -1.82 -8.00 -0.42
C ILE A 47 -1.11 -6.90 0.37
N PHE A 48 -0.90 -5.77 -0.29
CA PHE A 48 -0.33 -4.56 0.30
C PHE A 48 -1.40 -3.48 0.19
N GLU A 49 -2.06 -3.18 1.30
CA GLU A 49 -3.23 -2.29 1.28
C GLU A 49 -3.13 -1.24 2.38
N ARG A 50 -3.93 -0.18 2.21
CA ARG A 50 -4.15 0.78 3.29
C ARG A 50 -5.00 0.13 4.38
N ILE A 51 -4.38 -0.15 5.52
CA ILE A 51 -5.01 -0.73 6.71
C ILE A 51 -5.41 0.38 7.68
N GLU A 52 -6.67 0.36 8.09
CA GLU A 52 -7.27 1.31 9.03
C GLU A 52 -8.03 0.56 10.13
N SER A 53 -8.30 1.20 11.27
CA SER A 53 -9.08 0.59 12.35
C SER A 53 -10.56 0.41 12.00
N SER A 54 -11.06 1.18 11.03
CA SER A 54 -12.41 1.13 10.50
C SER A 54 -12.36 1.55 9.02
N ILE A 55 -13.42 1.28 8.26
CA ILE A 55 -13.49 1.72 6.86
C ILE A 55 -13.42 3.25 6.81
N LYS A 56 -12.43 3.80 6.09
CA LYS A 56 -12.17 5.23 5.97
C LYS A 56 -11.61 5.58 4.60
N GLY A 57 -12.00 6.72 4.07
CA GLY A 57 -11.49 7.20 2.80
C GLY A 57 -12.51 8.04 2.05
N ASP A 58 -12.37 8.08 0.73
CA ASP A 58 -13.27 8.79 -0.18
C ASP A 58 -13.74 7.85 -1.29
N ALA A 59 -14.47 8.38 -2.27
CA ALA A 59 -15.03 7.62 -3.38
C ALA A 59 -13.98 6.97 -4.30
N LEU A 60 -12.71 7.38 -4.20
CA LEU A 60 -11.61 6.91 -5.05
C LEU A 60 -10.62 6.01 -4.30
N CYS A 61 -10.63 6.02 -2.97
CA CYS A 61 -9.73 5.22 -2.16
C CYS A 61 -10.30 4.96 -0.76
N LEU A 62 -10.58 3.68 -0.47
CA LEU A 62 -11.05 3.22 0.84
C LEU A 62 -9.99 2.36 1.54
N GLY A 63 -9.50 2.84 2.67
CA GLY A 63 -8.76 2.05 3.65
C GLY A 63 -9.72 1.19 4.48
N ARG A 64 -9.31 -0.04 4.79
CA ARG A 64 -10.17 -1.06 5.43
C ARG A 64 -9.43 -1.80 6.54
N PRO A 65 -10.14 -2.33 7.55
CA PRO A 65 -9.52 -3.12 8.60
C PRO A 65 -9.03 -4.48 8.11
N VAL A 66 -8.06 -5.05 8.81
CA VAL A 66 -7.55 -6.41 8.52
C VAL A 66 -8.67 -7.43 8.49
N ASP A 67 -9.58 -7.37 9.47
CA ASP A 67 -10.71 -8.30 9.61
C ASP A 67 -11.65 -8.29 8.40
N TYR A 68 -11.76 -7.14 7.71
CA TYR A 68 -12.54 -7.05 6.48
C TYR A 68 -11.95 -7.98 5.42
N TYR A 69 -10.65 -7.87 5.13
CA TYR A 69 -9.98 -8.76 4.17
C TYR A 69 -10.01 -10.20 4.63
N THR A 70 -9.71 -10.46 5.90
CA THR A 70 -9.72 -11.81 6.49
C THR A 70 -11.06 -12.51 6.29
N SER A 71 -12.18 -11.81 6.47
CA SER A 71 -13.51 -12.38 6.29
C SER A 71 -13.76 -12.83 4.84
N ILE A 72 -13.30 -12.07 3.85
CA ILE A 72 -13.50 -12.36 2.43
C ILE A 72 -12.58 -13.51 2.00
N PHE A 73 -11.28 -13.44 2.32
CA PHE A 73 -10.33 -14.51 2.00
C PHE A 73 -10.73 -15.84 2.63
N LYS A 74 -11.26 -15.81 3.86
CA LYS A 74 -11.76 -17.01 4.55
C LYS A 74 -12.91 -17.69 3.81
N ALA A 75 -13.81 -16.91 3.21
CA ALA A 75 -14.90 -17.46 2.40
C ALA A 75 -14.40 -18.22 1.16
N HIS A 76 -13.16 -17.97 0.72
CA HIS A 76 -12.54 -18.63 -0.43
C HIS A 76 -11.44 -19.63 -0.05
N GLY A 77 -11.43 -20.11 1.20
CA GLY A 77 -10.51 -21.15 1.66
C GLY A 77 -9.09 -20.66 1.94
N PHE A 78 -8.93 -19.38 2.31
CA PHE A 78 -7.65 -18.82 2.73
C PHE A 78 -7.72 -18.29 4.18
N GLU A 79 -6.68 -18.55 4.97
CA GLU A 79 -6.52 -18.03 6.32
C GLU A 79 -5.45 -16.95 6.39
N LEU A 80 -5.62 -15.95 7.26
CA LEU A 80 -4.59 -14.95 7.52
C LEU A 80 -3.46 -15.59 8.32
N GLN A 81 -2.26 -15.59 7.75
CA GLN A 81 -1.05 -16.13 8.39
C GLN A 81 -0.21 -15.04 9.04
N GLU A 82 -0.08 -13.87 8.39
CA GLU A 82 0.82 -12.80 8.84
C GLU A 82 0.21 -11.43 8.54
N THR A 83 0.37 -10.50 9.49
CA THR A 83 0.15 -9.07 9.28
C THR A 83 1.44 -8.34 9.61
N GLN A 84 1.97 -7.59 8.64
CA GLN A 84 3.17 -6.78 8.81
C GLN A 84 2.89 -5.34 8.39
N PHE A 85 2.98 -4.41 9.33
CA PHE A 85 2.85 -2.98 9.04
C PHE A 85 4.15 -2.41 8.49
N ILE A 86 4.05 -1.76 7.34
CA ILE A 86 5.16 -1.07 6.68
C ILE A 86 5.13 0.37 7.18
N ASN A 87 5.92 0.61 8.22
CA ASN A 87 6.04 1.93 8.81
C ASN A 87 6.77 2.86 7.84
N ILE A 88 6.03 3.83 7.31
CA ILE A 88 6.54 4.93 6.47
C ILE A 88 6.10 6.27 7.02
N ARG A 89 5.76 6.33 8.31
CA ARG A 89 5.05 7.46 8.92
C ARG A 89 5.82 8.77 8.77
N VAL A 90 7.07 8.78 9.20
CA VAL A 90 7.96 9.94 9.14
C VAL A 90 8.23 10.30 7.68
N SER A 91 8.55 9.32 6.84
CA SER A 91 8.72 9.53 5.40
C SER A 91 7.49 10.17 4.76
N TYR A 92 6.30 9.68 5.08
CA TYR A 92 5.02 10.16 4.56
C TYR A 92 4.77 11.62 4.94
N TYR A 93 4.93 11.97 6.22
CA TYR A 93 4.70 13.34 6.68
C TYR A 93 5.73 14.33 6.12
N ILE A 94 7.02 13.98 6.12
CA ILE A 94 8.08 14.86 5.62
C ILE A 94 7.93 15.06 4.10
N CYS A 95 7.82 13.99 3.32
CA CYS A 95 7.63 14.11 1.87
C CYS A 95 6.30 14.82 1.55
N GLY A 96 5.24 14.55 2.32
CA GLY A 96 3.95 15.23 2.19
C GLY A 96 4.04 16.73 2.44
N ALA A 97 4.76 17.15 3.50
CA ALA A 97 4.99 18.56 3.79
C ALA A 97 5.80 19.26 2.69
N ILE A 98 6.89 18.63 2.24
CA ILE A 98 7.73 19.15 1.14
C ILE A 98 6.90 19.31 -0.14
N ARG A 99 6.04 18.34 -0.48
CA ARG A 99 5.15 18.44 -1.63
C ARG A 99 4.16 19.59 -1.48
N LYS A 100 3.50 19.72 -0.33
CA LYS A 100 2.48 20.75 -0.09
C LYS A 100 3.03 22.17 -0.03
N LEU A 101 4.26 22.34 0.46
CA LEU A 101 4.86 23.67 0.64
C LEU A 101 5.59 24.18 -0.61
N LEU A 102 6.16 23.29 -1.42
CA LEU A 102 7.03 23.66 -2.55
C LEU A 102 6.38 23.50 -3.94
N ASN A 103 5.10 23.15 -3.99
CA ASN A 103 4.34 23.04 -5.24
C ASN A 103 3.06 23.89 -5.18
N PRO A 104 2.55 24.37 -6.33
CA PRO A 104 1.29 25.11 -6.40
C PRO A 104 0.12 24.30 -5.83
N LYS A 105 -0.84 25.00 -5.20
CA LYS A 105 -2.02 24.36 -4.58
C LYS A 105 -3.07 23.90 -5.60
N ASP A 106 -3.07 24.53 -6.77
CA ASP A 106 -3.95 24.27 -7.91
C ASP A 106 -3.39 23.21 -8.87
N ARG A 107 -2.21 22.67 -8.56
CA ARG A 107 -1.58 21.59 -9.31
C ARG A 107 -2.50 20.36 -9.37
N LYS A 108 -2.71 19.83 -10.56
CA LYS A 108 -3.55 18.64 -10.78
C LYS A 108 -2.75 17.35 -10.52
N GLU A 109 -3.47 16.27 -10.24
CA GLU A 109 -2.87 14.95 -10.17
C GLU A 109 -2.25 14.59 -11.54
N GLY A 110 -1.08 13.93 -11.54
CA GLY A 110 -0.36 13.57 -12.77
C GLY A 110 0.57 14.66 -13.35
N GLU A 111 0.45 15.92 -12.94
CA GLU A 111 1.41 16.96 -13.34
C GLU A 111 2.82 16.68 -12.78
N PRO A 112 3.90 17.30 -13.31
CA PRO A 112 5.23 17.20 -12.71
C PRO A 112 5.34 17.93 -11.37
N LEU A 113 6.24 17.48 -10.50
CA LEU A 113 6.60 18.20 -9.26
C LEU A 113 7.78 19.14 -9.53
N ASN A 114 7.91 20.19 -8.72
CA ASN A 114 9.05 21.09 -8.71
C ASN A 114 10.36 20.31 -8.44
N GLY A 115 11.42 20.60 -9.21
CA GLY A 115 12.73 19.97 -9.05
C GLY A 115 13.33 20.10 -7.65
N ILE A 116 13.13 21.23 -6.97
CA ILE A 116 13.58 21.41 -5.57
C ILE A 116 12.81 20.49 -4.63
N SER A 117 11.50 20.35 -4.85
CA SER A 117 10.64 19.45 -4.08
C SER A 117 11.07 17.99 -4.24
N ILE A 118 11.42 17.58 -5.47
CA ILE A 118 11.93 16.24 -5.75
C ILE A 118 13.29 16.01 -5.07
N PHE A 119 14.21 16.97 -5.19
CA PHE A 119 15.53 16.89 -4.58
C PHE A 119 15.44 16.71 -3.06
N LEU A 120 14.66 17.55 -2.38
CA LEU A 120 14.50 17.46 -0.93
C LEU A 120 13.82 16.17 -0.50
N GLN A 121 12.77 15.73 -1.20
CA GLN A 121 12.16 14.42 -0.91
C GLN A 121 13.20 13.29 -0.97
N ASN A 122 14.04 13.26 -2.01
CA ASN A 122 15.09 12.25 -2.15
C ASN A 122 16.16 12.35 -1.06
N ALA A 123 16.56 13.57 -0.67
CA ALA A 123 17.54 13.77 0.39
C ALA A 123 17.02 13.26 1.75
N PHE A 124 15.77 13.59 2.10
CA PHE A 124 15.17 13.14 3.36
C PHE A 124 14.93 11.63 3.38
N LEU A 125 14.59 11.01 2.24
CA LEU A 125 14.43 9.55 2.15
C LEU A 125 15.70 8.76 2.45
N LEU A 126 16.88 9.38 2.54
CA LEU A 126 18.10 8.73 3.03
C LEU A 126 18.11 8.54 4.55
N VAL A 127 17.36 9.36 5.29
CA VAL A 127 17.38 9.42 6.76
C VAL A 127 16.06 8.97 7.37
N THR A 128 14.92 9.33 6.75
CA THR A 128 13.59 9.02 7.29
C THR A 128 13.30 7.53 7.47
N PRO A 129 13.83 6.59 6.66
CA PRO A 129 13.63 5.15 6.93
C PRO A 129 14.21 4.69 8.27
N LEU A 130 15.26 5.35 8.78
CA LEU A 130 15.78 5.06 10.12
C LEU A 130 14.80 5.48 11.19
N LEU A 131 14.17 6.64 11.01
CA LEU A 131 13.16 7.17 11.93
C LEU A 131 11.86 6.37 11.84
N ASP A 132 11.49 5.88 10.66
CA ASP A 132 10.30 5.04 10.46
C ASP A 132 10.36 3.71 11.22
N ARG A 133 11.57 3.19 11.48
CA ARG A 133 11.76 2.00 12.33
C ARG A 133 11.51 2.28 13.82
N ILE A 134 11.67 3.53 14.23
CA ILE A 134 11.48 3.98 15.62
C ILE A 134 10.02 4.40 15.84
N PHE A 135 9.47 5.16 14.90
CA PHE A 135 8.11 5.71 14.98
C PHE A 135 7.11 4.85 14.20
N THR A 136 6.72 3.74 14.80
CA THR A 136 5.81 2.77 14.19
C THR A 136 4.34 3.10 14.39
N SER A 137 3.48 2.45 13.61
CA SER A 137 2.03 2.61 13.63
C SER A 137 1.35 1.34 13.10
N GLY A 138 0.30 0.88 13.76
CA GLY A 138 -0.53 -0.26 13.30
C GLY A 138 -1.58 0.13 12.26
N LYS A 139 -1.29 1.10 11.39
CA LYS A 139 -2.18 1.60 10.34
C LYS A 139 -1.34 2.14 9.18
N ASP A 140 -1.98 2.64 8.14
CA ASP A 140 -1.37 3.08 6.88
C ASP A 140 -1.06 1.87 5.99
N VAL A 141 0.18 1.54 5.67
CA VAL A 141 0.46 0.44 4.73
C VAL A 141 0.67 -0.87 5.48
N GLY A 142 -0.12 -1.90 5.14
CA GLY A 142 0.01 -3.24 5.70
C GLY A 142 0.20 -4.32 4.63
N LYS A 143 1.17 -5.21 4.85
CA LYS A 143 1.32 -6.48 4.14
C LYS A 143 0.49 -7.54 4.88
N LEU A 144 -0.49 -8.11 4.21
CA LEU A 144 -1.27 -9.24 4.71
C LEU A 144 -0.91 -10.49 3.90
N VAL A 145 -0.58 -11.57 4.60
CA VAL A 145 -0.26 -12.86 3.98
C VAL A 145 -1.38 -13.83 4.28
N PHE A 146 -2.03 -14.32 3.24
CA PHE A 146 -3.05 -15.33 3.32
C PHE A 146 -2.52 -16.66 2.80
N LYS A 147 -2.86 -17.75 3.47
CA LYS A 147 -2.47 -19.11 3.11
C LYS A 147 -3.69 -19.97 2.83
N LYS A 148 -3.62 -20.82 1.82
CA LYS A 148 -4.71 -21.74 1.48
C LYS A 148 -4.89 -22.78 2.59
N ILE A 149 -6.12 -22.95 3.04
CA ILE A 149 -6.52 -24.01 3.99
C ILE A 149 -6.51 -25.32 3.18
N LYS A 150 -5.78 -26.32 3.69
CA LYS A 150 -5.73 -27.65 3.07
C LYS A 150 -7.00 -28.45 3.32
#